data_AF-A0A961MWA6-F1
#
_entry.id   AF-A0A961MWA6-F1
#
_cell.length_a   1.000
_cell.length_b   1.000
_cell.length_c   1.000
_cell.angle_alpha   90.00
_cell.angle_beta   90.00
_cell.angle_gamma   90.00
#
_symmetry.space_group_name_H-M   'P 1'
#
loop_
_entity.id
_entity.type
_entity.pdbx_description
1 polymer ?
#
loop_
_entity_poly.entity_id
_entity_poly.type
_entity_poly.pdbx_seq_one_letter_code
_entity_poly.pdbx_strand_id
1 'polypeptide(L)'
;MRRVLALAAAIEALALPALADLPVNGCYAHDYDAAHLAAHPAQGVAALRLWFHDEVPGQTARRAVAVEARMADQGQGARDGVGGLTLTQYAYCDSETGVCGVECDGGSIVVEPGDTGISITTGFFVIGNDDVCGGISDLAEATGQVTRYTLAAASIDACESLWRQSPLPAPGCYGVDYDTASEGVMALRLRMDDPDPTLGEAAFSMLSGRLGATLAEEGRAAAARMAGARASRALWCSTFDGACRAQSGDGWFAIDPGEGDEFVITIARFALFGPGTRQFDLSESGRAPAVHRLRPLPASQCRGL
;
A
#
# COMPACT_ATOMS: atom_id res chain seq x y z
N MET A 1 -25.53 -53.53 -56.24
CA MET A 1 -24.74 -53.45 -54.99
C MET A 1 -23.68 -52.37 -55.13
N ARG A 2 -23.85 -51.20 -54.51
CA ARG A 2 -22.77 -50.23 -54.21
C ARG A 2 -23.30 -49.29 -53.12
N ARG A 3 -22.94 -49.57 -51.87
CA ARG A 3 -23.13 -48.67 -50.73
C ARG A 3 -21.86 -47.83 -50.63
N VAL A 4 -21.97 -46.53 -50.86
CA VAL A 4 -20.90 -45.56 -50.56
C VAL A 4 -21.21 -45.02 -49.17
N LEU A 5 -20.38 -45.41 -48.19
CA LEU A 5 -20.39 -44.83 -46.85
C LEU A 5 -19.67 -43.48 -46.92
N ALA A 6 -20.39 -42.39 -46.62
CA ALA A 6 -19.81 -41.09 -46.37
C ALA A 6 -19.35 -41.04 -44.91
N LEU A 7 -18.04 -40.92 -44.69
CA LEU A 7 -17.43 -40.69 -43.39
C LEU A 7 -17.49 -39.17 -43.11
N ALA A 8 -18.34 -38.75 -42.17
CA ALA A 8 -18.32 -37.39 -41.66
C ALA A 8 -17.21 -37.28 -40.61
N ALA A 9 -16.15 -36.54 -40.92
CA ALA A 9 -15.11 -36.18 -39.97
C ALA A 9 -15.61 -35.02 -39.11
N ALA A 10 -15.81 -35.28 -37.81
CA ALA A 10 -16.07 -34.24 -36.82
C ALA A 10 -14.76 -33.50 -36.52
N ILE A 11 -14.69 -32.23 -36.90
CA ILE A 11 -13.64 -31.31 -36.47
C ILE A 11 -14.09 -30.77 -35.11
N GLU A 12 -13.56 -31.36 -34.03
CA GLU A 12 -13.64 -30.75 -32.71
C GLU A 12 -12.71 -29.54 -32.71
N ALA A 13 -13.31 -28.35 -32.78
CA ALA A 13 -12.60 -27.11 -32.55
C ALA A 13 -12.18 -27.07 -31.07
N LEU A 14 -10.92 -27.44 -30.80
CA LEU A 14 -10.27 -27.15 -29.54
C LEU A 14 -10.25 -25.63 -29.37
N ALA A 15 -11.18 -25.12 -28.57
CA ALA A 15 -11.14 -23.74 -28.10
C ALA A 15 -9.89 -23.62 -27.24
N LEU A 16 -8.81 -23.10 -27.83
CA LEU A 16 -7.67 -22.63 -27.06
C LEU A 16 -8.23 -21.56 -26.11
N PRO A 17 -8.02 -21.69 -24.79
CA PRO A 17 -8.36 -20.60 -23.89
C PRO A 17 -7.59 -19.38 -24.39
N ALA A 18 -8.32 -18.30 -24.71
CA ALA A 18 -7.68 -17.03 -24.96
C ALA A 18 -6.81 -16.74 -23.73
N LEU A 19 -5.51 -16.60 -23.94
CA LEU A 19 -4.60 -16.13 -22.90
C LEU A 19 -5.17 -14.79 -22.43
N ALA A 20 -5.51 -14.70 -21.14
CA ALA A 20 -6.19 -13.55 -20.61
C ALA A 20 -5.19 -12.40 -20.52
N ASP A 21 -5.17 -11.55 -21.55
CA ASP A 21 -4.53 -10.25 -21.46
C ASP A 21 -5.12 -9.51 -20.25
N LEU A 22 -4.27 -8.96 -19.38
CA LEU A 22 -4.72 -8.07 -18.30
C LEU A 22 -5.62 -6.95 -18.87
N PRO A 23 -6.58 -6.44 -18.07
CA PRO A 23 -7.44 -5.34 -18.49
C PRO A 23 -6.63 -4.11 -18.92
N VAL A 24 -7.27 -3.25 -19.70
CA VAL A 24 -6.67 -1.96 -20.09
C VAL A 24 -6.42 -1.13 -18.82
N ASN A 25 -5.31 -0.38 -18.81
CA ASN A 25 -5.03 0.58 -17.73
C ASN A 25 -6.23 1.51 -17.53
N GLY A 26 -6.66 1.66 -16.30
CA GLY A 26 -7.93 2.31 -16.01
C GLY A 26 -8.51 1.95 -14.65
N CYS A 27 -9.64 2.57 -14.37
CA CYS A 27 -10.38 2.41 -13.13
C CYS A 27 -11.50 1.37 -13.31
N TYR A 28 -11.59 0.46 -12.35
CA TYR A 28 -12.68 -0.49 -12.21
C TYR A 28 -13.24 -0.39 -10.80
N ALA A 29 -14.56 -0.23 -10.67
CA ALA A 29 -15.18 0.02 -9.39
C ALA A 29 -16.51 -0.72 -9.22
N HIS A 30 -16.83 -0.99 -7.96
CA HIS A 30 -18.14 -1.45 -7.52
C HIS A 30 -18.47 -0.87 -6.14
N ASP A 31 -19.66 -0.30 -6.00
CA ASP A 31 -20.22 0.14 -4.71
C ASP A 31 -21.47 -0.70 -4.41
N TYR A 32 -21.48 -1.35 -3.26
CA TYR A 32 -22.64 -2.12 -2.79
C TYR A 32 -23.56 -1.21 -2.00
N ASP A 33 -24.84 -1.17 -2.38
CA ASP A 33 -25.83 -0.42 -1.64
C ASP A 33 -26.22 -1.11 -0.31
N ALA A 34 -26.92 -0.38 0.54
CA ALA A 34 -27.32 -0.88 1.85
C ALA A 34 -28.28 -2.08 1.77
N ALA A 35 -29.10 -2.18 0.71
CA ALA A 35 -30.03 -3.30 0.54
C ALA A 35 -29.28 -4.58 0.17
N HIS A 36 -28.28 -4.48 -0.71
CA HIS A 36 -27.37 -5.57 -1.04
C HIS A 36 -26.62 -6.05 0.20
N LEU A 37 -26.00 -5.12 0.95
CA LEU A 37 -25.27 -5.50 2.17
C LEU A 37 -26.17 -6.15 3.22
N ALA A 38 -27.40 -5.66 3.40
CA ALA A 38 -28.37 -6.29 4.31
C ALA A 38 -28.77 -7.71 3.89
N ALA A 39 -28.82 -7.99 2.58
CA ALA A 39 -29.11 -9.31 2.04
C ALA A 39 -27.92 -10.28 2.11
N HIS A 40 -26.70 -9.77 2.24
CA HIS A 40 -25.45 -10.55 2.26
C HIS A 40 -24.66 -10.28 3.55
N PRO A 41 -25.13 -10.71 4.73
CA PRO A 41 -24.52 -10.36 6.02
C PRO A 41 -23.07 -10.88 6.20
N ALA A 42 -22.64 -11.85 5.37
CA ALA A 42 -21.27 -12.36 5.37
C ALA A 42 -20.29 -11.49 4.55
N GLN A 43 -20.80 -10.64 3.66
CA GLN A 43 -19.98 -9.76 2.82
C GLN A 43 -19.47 -8.57 3.63
N GLY A 44 -18.14 -8.48 3.80
CA GLY A 44 -17.47 -7.41 4.54
C GLY A 44 -16.86 -6.31 3.67
N VAL A 45 -17.07 -6.31 2.35
CA VAL A 45 -16.68 -5.22 1.45
C VAL A 45 -17.91 -4.42 1.02
N ALA A 46 -17.91 -3.12 1.32
CA ALA A 46 -18.97 -2.18 0.94
C ALA A 46 -18.67 -1.44 -0.37
N ALA A 47 -17.40 -1.27 -0.73
CA ALA A 47 -16.98 -0.78 -2.03
C ALA A 47 -15.59 -1.32 -2.37
N LEU A 48 -15.32 -1.53 -3.66
CA LEU A 48 -14.05 -2.00 -4.17
C LEU A 48 -13.66 -1.20 -5.42
N ARG A 49 -12.42 -0.71 -5.46
CA ARG A 49 -11.84 0.04 -6.58
C ARG A 49 -10.47 -0.54 -6.93
N LEU A 50 -10.23 -0.74 -8.21
CA LEU A 50 -8.97 -1.21 -8.77
C LEU A 50 -8.48 -0.21 -9.82
N TRP A 51 -7.22 0.21 -9.69
CA TRP A 51 -6.54 1.06 -10.66
C TRP A 51 -5.39 0.29 -11.31
N PHE A 52 -5.60 -0.15 -12.55
CA PHE A 52 -4.55 -0.79 -13.34
C PHE A 52 -3.70 0.25 -14.05
N HIS A 53 -2.38 0.07 -14.01
CA HIS A 53 -1.41 0.98 -14.59
C HIS A 53 -0.13 0.25 -14.96
N ASP A 54 0.66 0.85 -15.86
CA ASP A 54 2.03 0.44 -16.08
C ASP A 54 2.89 1.07 -14.97
N GLU A 55 3.71 0.26 -14.29
CA GLU A 55 4.63 0.77 -13.27
C GLU A 55 5.62 1.75 -13.89
N VAL A 56 6.14 1.38 -15.07
CA VAL A 56 6.94 2.26 -15.90
C VAL A 56 6.08 2.72 -17.08
N PRO A 57 5.85 4.04 -17.23
CA PRO A 57 5.12 4.55 -18.39
C PRO A 57 5.66 3.97 -19.71
N GLY A 58 4.80 3.26 -20.45
CA GLY A 58 5.15 2.65 -21.74
C GLY A 58 5.85 1.28 -21.67
N GLN A 59 6.08 0.71 -20.49
CA GLN A 59 6.53 -0.69 -20.35
C GLN A 59 5.36 -1.57 -19.90
N THR A 60 4.56 -2.02 -20.86
CA THR A 60 3.38 -2.87 -20.61
C THR A 60 3.72 -4.24 -20.01
N ALA A 61 4.99 -4.65 -20.03
CA ALA A 61 5.48 -5.85 -19.36
C ALA A 61 5.59 -5.71 -17.83
N ARG A 62 5.44 -4.50 -17.28
CA ARG A 62 5.45 -4.21 -15.85
C ARG A 62 4.14 -3.54 -15.46
N ARG A 63 3.11 -4.36 -15.27
CA ARG A 63 1.79 -3.89 -14.84
C ARG A 63 1.61 -4.09 -13.35
N ALA A 64 0.85 -3.19 -12.77
CA ALA A 64 0.44 -3.27 -11.38
C ALA A 64 -0.99 -2.79 -11.19
N VAL A 65 -1.55 -3.13 -10.03
CA VAL A 65 -2.87 -2.70 -9.61
C VAL A 65 -2.79 -2.12 -8.20
N ALA A 66 -3.32 -0.91 -8.05
CA ALA A 66 -3.63 -0.36 -6.74
C ALA A 66 -5.08 -0.73 -6.41
N VAL A 67 -5.31 -1.23 -5.21
CA VAL A 67 -6.60 -1.76 -4.73
C VAL A 67 -7.04 -0.93 -3.54
N GLU A 68 -8.30 -0.49 -3.54
CA GLU A 68 -8.95 0.13 -2.38
C GLU A 68 -10.23 -0.64 -2.07
N ALA A 69 -10.39 -1.05 -0.81
CA ALA A 69 -11.64 -1.59 -0.30
C ALA A 69 -12.16 -0.77 0.88
N ARG A 70 -13.41 -0.32 0.77
CA ARG A 70 -14.14 0.20 1.93
C ARG A 70 -14.84 -0.97 2.61
N MET A 71 -14.45 -1.24 3.85
CA MET A 71 -14.96 -2.36 4.62
C MET A 71 -16.35 -2.04 5.19
N ALA A 72 -17.25 -3.02 5.15
CA ALA A 72 -18.56 -2.95 5.78
C ALA A 72 -18.47 -3.28 7.28
N ASP A 73 -19.39 -2.77 8.09
CA ASP A 73 -19.50 -3.09 9.53
C ASP A 73 -20.10 -4.48 9.81
N GLN A 74 -19.88 -5.44 8.90
CA GLN A 74 -20.38 -6.80 8.92
C GLN A 74 -19.35 -7.74 8.25
N GLY A 75 -19.65 -9.04 8.16
CA GLY A 75 -18.75 -10.00 7.50
C GLY A 75 -17.33 -9.99 8.06
N GLN A 76 -16.33 -10.04 7.17
CA GLN A 76 -14.92 -9.92 7.58
C GLN A 76 -14.56 -8.56 8.17
N GLY A 77 -15.18 -7.46 7.72
CA GLY A 77 -14.85 -6.13 8.22
C GLY A 77 -15.09 -6.01 9.73
N ALA A 78 -16.20 -6.57 10.22
CA ALA A 78 -16.47 -6.66 11.65
C ALA A 78 -15.55 -7.65 12.37
N ARG A 79 -15.29 -8.82 11.78
CA ARG A 79 -14.43 -9.87 12.35
C ARG A 79 -13.00 -9.37 12.59
N ASP A 80 -12.47 -8.64 11.62
CA ASP A 80 -11.08 -8.18 11.62
C ASP A 80 -10.95 -6.79 12.30
N GLY A 81 -12.07 -6.20 12.75
CA GLY A 81 -12.09 -4.93 13.49
C GLY A 81 -11.85 -3.70 12.62
N VAL A 82 -12.10 -3.80 11.32
CA VAL A 82 -11.83 -2.79 10.30
C VAL A 82 -13.09 -2.24 9.64
N GLY A 83 -14.27 -2.54 10.18
CA GLY A 83 -15.56 -2.03 9.68
C GLY A 83 -15.55 -0.50 9.53
N GLY A 84 -16.05 -0.02 8.39
CA GLY A 84 -16.10 1.41 8.06
C GLY A 84 -14.76 2.01 7.61
N LEU A 85 -13.64 1.28 7.75
CA LEU A 85 -12.34 1.74 7.28
C LEU A 85 -12.19 1.55 5.77
N THR A 86 -11.40 2.42 5.15
CA THR A 86 -10.91 2.24 3.79
C THR A 86 -9.49 1.70 3.86
N LEU A 87 -9.27 0.54 3.24
CA LEU A 87 -8.01 -0.17 3.22
C LEU A 87 -7.46 -0.16 1.80
N THR A 88 -6.14 0.01 1.65
CA THR A 88 -5.47 -0.01 0.35
C THR A 88 -4.45 -1.13 0.27
N GLN A 89 -4.13 -1.56 -0.95
CA GLN A 89 -3.04 -2.50 -1.22
C GLN A 89 -2.46 -2.30 -2.62
N TYR A 90 -1.19 -2.63 -2.80
CA TYR A 90 -0.52 -2.67 -4.09
C TYR A 90 -0.18 -4.11 -4.50
N ALA A 91 -0.36 -4.45 -5.77
CA ALA A 91 -0.01 -5.75 -6.31
C ALA A 91 0.61 -5.67 -7.70
N TYR A 92 1.62 -6.51 -7.94
CA TYR A 92 2.29 -6.68 -9.23
C TYR A 92 1.54 -7.69 -10.08
N CYS A 93 1.29 -7.35 -11.34
CA CYS A 93 0.49 -8.17 -12.23
C CYS A 93 1.35 -8.82 -13.31
N ASP A 94 1.18 -10.14 -13.45
CA ASP A 94 1.67 -10.90 -14.59
C ASP A 94 0.67 -10.78 -15.75
N SER A 95 1.13 -10.16 -16.85
CA SER A 95 0.31 -9.92 -18.02
C SER A 95 -0.09 -11.17 -18.79
N GLU A 96 0.66 -12.27 -18.66
CA GLU A 96 0.39 -13.53 -19.38
C GLU A 96 -0.66 -14.37 -18.66
N THR A 97 -0.68 -14.31 -17.33
CA THR A 97 -1.57 -15.14 -16.50
C THR A 97 -2.76 -14.38 -15.93
N GLY A 98 -2.75 -13.04 -15.96
CA GLY A 98 -3.77 -12.20 -15.34
C GLY A 98 -3.74 -12.24 -13.81
N VAL A 99 -2.68 -12.78 -13.21
CA VAL A 99 -2.52 -12.88 -11.75
C VAL A 99 -1.83 -11.63 -11.23
N CYS A 100 -2.45 -10.95 -10.26
CA CYS A 100 -1.83 -9.85 -9.52
C CYS A 100 -1.53 -10.28 -8.08
N GLY A 101 -0.25 -10.30 -7.71
CA GLY A 101 0.23 -10.77 -6.41
C GLY A 101 0.74 -9.63 -5.53
N VAL A 102 0.45 -9.74 -4.24
CA VAL A 102 1.05 -8.91 -3.19
C VAL A 102 2.40 -9.53 -2.80
N GLU A 103 3.40 -8.70 -2.52
CA GLU A 103 4.69 -9.19 -2.01
C GLU A 103 4.58 -9.87 -0.64
N CYS A 104 5.64 -10.59 -0.25
CA CYS A 104 5.75 -11.32 1.02
C CYS A 104 4.63 -12.34 1.27
N ASP A 105 4.24 -13.08 0.24
CA ASP A 105 3.16 -14.07 0.33
C ASP A 105 1.82 -13.46 0.76
N GLY A 106 1.57 -12.17 0.52
CA GLY A 106 0.31 -11.47 0.85
C GLY A 106 -0.90 -11.91 0.01
N GLY A 107 -0.74 -12.96 -0.80
CA GLY A 107 -1.79 -13.53 -1.63
C GLY A 107 -1.88 -12.91 -3.02
N SER A 108 -2.95 -13.23 -3.73
CA SER A 108 -3.14 -12.81 -5.11
C SER A 108 -4.61 -12.74 -5.51
N ILE A 109 -4.87 -11.96 -6.56
CA ILE A 109 -6.13 -11.95 -7.28
C ILE A 109 -5.88 -12.46 -8.70
N VAL A 110 -6.81 -13.24 -9.23
CA VAL A 110 -6.87 -13.60 -10.65
C VAL A 110 -7.85 -12.65 -11.32
N VAL A 111 -7.42 -11.97 -12.38
CA VAL A 111 -8.20 -10.97 -13.09
C VAL A 111 -8.68 -11.53 -14.42
N GLU A 112 -9.98 -11.51 -14.64
CA GLU A 112 -10.65 -11.99 -15.84
C GLU A 112 -11.37 -10.80 -16.51
N PRO A 113 -10.88 -10.27 -17.65
CA PRO A 113 -11.57 -9.22 -18.37
C PRO A 113 -12.93 -9.69 -18.92
N GLY A 114 -13.90 -8.79 -18.94
CA GLY A 114 -15.18 -8.98 -19.61
C GLY A 114 -15.55 -7.79 -20.48
N ASP A 115 -16.69 -7.86 -21.16
CA ASP A 115 -17.10 -6.85 -22.15
C ASP A 115 -17.27 -5.44 -21.59
N THR A 116 -17.66 -5.32 -20.31
CA THR A 116 -18.01 -4.04 -19.65
C THR A 116 -17.25 -3.79 -18.35
N GLY A 117 -16.27 -4.64 -18.03
CA GLY A 117 -15.63 -4.63 -16.72
C GLY A 117 -14.67 -5.80 -16.52
N ILE A 118 -14.48 -6.18 -15.27
CA ILE A 118 -13.63 -7.29 -14.86
C ILE A 118 -14.32 -8.16 -13.81
N SER A 119 -13.94 -9.42 -13.76
CA SER A 119 -14.13 -10.31 -12.63
C SER A 119 -12.77 -10.48 -11.95
N ILE A 120 -12.71 -10.33 -10.63
CA ILE A 120 -11.54 -10.74 -9.87
C ILE A 120 -11.89 -11.87 -8.92
N THR A 121 -10.98 -12.82 -8.78
CA THR A 121 -11.17 -13.99 -7.93
C THR A 121 -9.98 -14.11 -6.98
N THR A 122 -10.22 -14.29 -5.69
CA THR A 122 -9.17 -14.50 -4.70
C THR A 122 -9.59 -15.48 -3.63
N GLY A 123 -8.66 -16.30 -3.15
CA GLY A 123 -8.82 -17.10 -1.93
C GLY A 123 -8.01 -16.59 -0.74
N PHE A 124 -7.16 -15.59 -0.98
CA PHE A 124 -6.33 -14.90 -0.01
C PHE A 124 -5.70 -13.69 -0.73
N PHE A 125 -5.99 -12.48 -0.26
CA PHE A 125 -5.37 -11.24 -0.70
C PHE A 125 -5.42 -10.24 0.45
N VAL A 126 -4.30 -10.05 1.13
CA VAL A 126 -4.22 -9.16 2.29
C VAL A 126 -4.37 -7.71 1.86
N ILE A 127 -5.12 -6.94 2.64
CA ILE A 127 -5.39 -5.52 2.38
C ILE A 127 -5.28 -4.68 3.65
N GLY A 128 -4.84 -3.43 3.49
CA GLY A 128 -4.55 -2.51 4.57
C GLY A 128 -3.08 -2.56 5.00
N ASN A 129 -2.71 -1.64 5.90
CA ASN A 129 -1.32 -1.41 6.29
C ASN A 129 -1.16 -1.67 7.81
N ASP A 130 -0.70 -2.85 8.24
CA ASP A 130 -0.13 -3.00 9.60
C ASP A 130 1.38 -3.12 9.62
N ASP A 131 1.95 -3.91 8.71
CA ASP A 131 3.37 -4.17 8.61
C ASP A 131 3.83 -4.18 7.13
N VAL A 132 5.10 -4.55 6.89
CA VAL A 132 5.79 -4.30 5.60
C VAL A 132 5.09 -4.90 4.39
N CYS A 133 4.18 -5.86 4.58
CA CYS A 133 3.42 -6.49 3.50
C CYS A 133 2.20 -7.30 3.98
N GLY A 134 2.02 -7.48 5.30
CA GLY A 134 0.83 -8.06 5.93
C GLY A 134 -0.25 -7.01 6.12
N GLY A 135 -1.37 -7.21 5.44
CA GLY A 135 -2.57 -6.39 5.63
C GLY A 135 -3.34 -6.78 6.88
N ILE A 136 -4.16 -5.86 7.38
CA ILE A 136 -5.00 -6.06 8.57
C ILE A 136 -6.30 -6.82 8.28
N SER A 137 -6.57 -7.13 7.02
CA SER A 137 -7.77 -7.83 6.56
C SER A 137 -7.45 -8.62 5.30
N ASP A 138 -8.38 -9.49 4.89
CA ASP A 138 -8.34 -10.25 3.64
C ASP A 138 -9.55 -9.89 2.76
N LEU A 139 -9.35 -9.80 1.44
CA LEU A 139 -10.46 -9.67 0.48
C LEU A 139 -11.23 -10.98 0.27
N ALA A 140 -10.69 -12.14 0.65
CA ALA A 140 -11.49 -13.34 0.78
C ALA A 140 -12.42 -13.21 2.01
N GLU A 141 -13.72 -13.18 1.76
CA GLU A 141 -14.73 -12.92 2.81
C GLU A 141 -14.71 -14.01 3.91
N ALA A 142 -14.39 -15.24 3.51
CA ALA A 142 -14.25 -16.38 4.40
C ALA A 142 -12.91 -17.10 4.18
N THR A 143 -12.21 -17.39 5.27
CA THR A 143 -10.93 -18.10 5.26
C THR A 143 -11.03 -19.42 4.51
N GLY A 144 -10.15 -19.61 3.52
CA GLY A 144 -10.09 -20.84 2.72
C GLY A 144 -11.22 -20.99 1.69
N GLN A 145 -12.04 -19.95 1.50
CA GLN A 145 -13.02 -19.89 0.42
C GLN A 145 -12.59 -18.87 -0.62
N VAL A 146 -12.97 -19.14 -1.86
CA VAL A 146 -12.74 -18.23 -2.97
C VAL A 146 -13.88 -17.21 -2.99
N THR A 147 -13.53 -15.93 -2.97
CA THR A 147 -14.45 -14.83 -3.21
C THR A 147 -14.25 -14.32 -4.64
N ARG A 148 -15.36 -13.99 -5.29
CA ARG A 148 -15.37 -13.35 -6.60
C ARG A 148 -16.06 -12.00 -6.52
N TYR A 149 -15.42 -10.98 -7.10
CA TYR A 149 -15.97 -9.66 -7.27
C TYR A 149 -16.14 -9.36 -8.75
N THR A 150 -17.19 -8.62 -9.11
CA THR A 150 -17.38 -8.11 -10.47
C THR A 150 -17.41 -6.60 -10.42
N LEU A 151 -16.53 -5.96 -11.18
CA LEU A 151 -16.37 -4.52 -11.20
C LEU A 151 -16.63 -4.00 -12.60
N ALA A 152 -17.36 -2.89 -12.70
CA ALA A 152 -17.56 -2.20 -13.97
C ALA A 152 -16.35 -1.31 -14.26
N ALA A 153 -16.05 -1.09 -15.53
CA ALA A 153 -15.18 0.03 -15.91
C ALA A 153 -15.80 1.35 -15.42
N ALA A 154 -15.00 2.20 -14.79
CA ALA A 154 -15.44 3.45 -14.18
C ALA A 154 -14.63 4.64 -14.72
N SER A 155 -15.10 5.86 -14.44
CA SER A 155 -14.31 7.06 -14.74
C SER A 155 -13.04 7.07 -13.90
N ILE A 156 -11.99 7.74 -14.39
CA ILE A 156 -10.74 7.90 -13.64
C ILE A 156 -10.96 8.56 -12.27
N ASP A 157 -11.91 9.49 -12.17
CA ASP A 157 -12.28 10.16 -10.92
C ASP A 157 -12.80 9.19 -9.85
N ALA A 158 -13.41 8.06 -10.25
CA ALA A 158 -13.86 7.06 -9.29
C ALA A 158 -12.70 6.36 -8.56
N CYS A 159 -11.49 6.39 -9.12
CA CYS A 159 -10.26 5.87 -8.53
C CYS A 159 -9.30 6.99 -8.12
N GLU A 160 -9.77 8.23 -7.93
CA GLU A 160 -8.90 9.38 -7.61
C GLU A 160 -7.96 9.11 -6.45
N SER A 161 -8.43 8.49 -5.37
CA SER A 161 -7.61 8.10 -4.21
C SER A 161 -6.49 7.10 -4.54
N LEU A 162 -6.61 6.34 -5.63
CA LEU A 162 -5.65 5.30 -6.02
C LEU A 162 -4.61 5.78 -7.04
N TRP A 163 -4.97 6.68 -7.95
CA TRP A 163 -4.02 7.19 -8.96
C TRP A 163 -3.42 8.54 -8.59
N ARG A 164 -4.09 9.34 -7.76
CA ARG A 164 -3.53 10.60 -7.28
C ARG A 164 -2.41 10.28 -6.31
N GLN A 165 -1.19 10.60 -6.72
CA GLN A 165 -0.04 10.48 -5.85
C GLN A 165 -0.20 11.39 -4.63
N SER A 166 -0.05 10.80 -3.45
CA SER A 166 0.15 11.51 -2.20
C SER A 166 1.36 12.44 -2.35
N PRO A 167 1.22 13.73 -2.00
CA PRO A 167 2.27 14.72 -2.21
C PRO A 167 3.39 14.49 -1.18
N LEU A 168 4.30 13.58 -1.50
CA LEU A 168 5.52 13.39 -0.73
C LEU A 168 6.47 14.59 -0.90
N PRO A 169 7.28 14.90 0.12
CA PRO A 169 8.30 15.92 0.02
C PRO A 169 9.29 15.61 -1.12
N ALA A 170 9.68 16.65 -1.85
CA ALA A 170 10.73 16.55 -2.85
C ALA A 170 12.05 16.02 -2.22
N PRO A 171 12.99 15.49 -3.02
CA PRO A 171 14.32 15.15 -2.53
C PRO A 171 14.96 16.32 -1.78
N GLY A 172 15.48 16.06 -0.58
CA GLY A 172 15.92 17.14 0.29
C GLY A 172 16.04 16.78 1.77
N CYS A 173 16.34 17.79 2.58
CA CYS A 173 16.44 17.67 4.04
C CYS A 173 15.30 18.44 4.70
N TYR A 174 14.60 17.77 5.60
CA TYR A 174 13.48 18.31 6.35
C TYR A 174 13.68 18.02 7.83
N GLY A 175 13.14 18.86 8.70
CA GLY A 175 13.25 18.60 10.12
C GLY A 175 12.63 19.63 11.02
N VAL A 176 12.72 19.34 12.32
CA VAL A 176 12.29 20.20 13.42
C VAL A 176 13.23 20.01 14.60
N ASP A 177 13.49 21.10 15.30
CA ASP A 177 14.22 21.14 16.58
C ASP A 177 13.23 21.54 17.66
N TYR A 178 13.29 20.87 18.81
CA TYR A 178 12.42 21.13 19.94
C TYR A 178 13.17 21.86 21.04
N ASP A 179 12.60 22.96 21.53
CA ASP A 179 13.14 23.69 22.69
C ASP A 179 13.09 22.83 23.96
N THR A 180 12.07 21.98 24.07
CA THR A 180 11.90 20.97 25.11
C THR A 180 11.61 19.63 24.47
N ALA A 181 12.20 18.55 24.97
CA ALA A 181 12.00 17.21 24.42
C ALA A 181 10.52 16.89 24.24
N SER A 182 10.11 16.61 23.00
CA SER A 182 8.78 16.10 22.68
C SER A 182 8.86 14.59 22.61
N GLU A 183 8.18 13.89 23.52
CA GLU A 183 8.22 12.42 23.62
C GLU A 183 9.62 11.80 23.78
N GLY A 184 10.61 12.57 24.24
CA GLY A 184 12.00 12.13 24.36
C GLY A 184 12.85 12.39 23.11
N VAL A 185 12.33 13.16 22.14
CA VAL A 185 13.03 13.59 20.93
C VAL A 185 13.38 15.08 21.05
N MET A 186 14.63 15.45 20.79
CA MET A 186 15.14 16.83 20.76
C MET A 186 15.18 17.39 19.33
N ALA A 187 15.40 16.53 18.35
CA ALA A 187 15.41 16.91 16.95
C ALA A 187 14.95 15.73 16.11
N LEU A 188 14.14 16.00 15.08
CA LEU A 188 13.73 15.00 14.09
C LEU A 188 14.16 15.48 12.71
N ARG A 189 14.66 14.56 11.90
CA ARG A 189 15.17 14.83 10.55
C ARG A 189 14.70 13.76 9.58
N LEU A 190 14.20 14.20 8.43
CA LEU A 190 13.84 13.36 7.29
C LEU A 190 14.70 13.79 6.11
N ARG A 191 15.46 12.85 5.53
CA ARG A 191 16.14 13.04 4.26
C ARG A 191 15.42 12.22 3.21
N MET A 192 14.89 12.87 2.18
CA MET A 192 14.39 12.21 0.98
C MET A 192 15.52 12.16 -0.03
N ASP A 193 15.82 10.97 -0.53
CA ASP A 193 16.87 10.76 -1.52
C ASP A 193 16.33 11.10 -2.93
N ASP A 194 17.24 11.45 -3.84
CA ASP A 194 16.88 11.58 -5.25
C ASP A 194 16.40 10.21 -5.76
N PRO A 195 15.35 10.16 -6.63
CA PRO A 195 14.92 8.91 -7.25
C PRO A 195 16.12 8.23 -7.94
N ASP A 196 16.25 6.92 -7.76
CA ASP A 196 17.32 6.17 -8.42
C ASP A 196 17.13 6.27 -9.94
N PRO A 197 18.04 6.93 -10.67
CA PRO A 197 17.86 7.14 -12.11
C PRO A 197 17.88 5.84 -12.90
N THR A 198 18.37 4.74 -12.31
CA THR A 198 18.40 3.41 -12.95
C THR A 198 17.09 2.66 -12.86
N LEU A 199 16.21 3.04 -11.92
CA LEU A 199 14.86 2.47 -11.81
C LEU A 199 13.86 3.11 -12.79
N GLY A 200 14.29 4.16 -13.51
CA GLY A 200 13.47 4.93 -14.44
C GLY A 200 12.48 5.85 -13.72
N GLU A 201 11.81 6.72 -14.48
CA GLU A 201 10.76 7.60 -13.95
C GLU A 201 9.70 6.80 -13.17
N ALA A 202 9.38 5.60 -13.63
CA ALA A 202 8.53 4.57 -13.03
C ALA A 202 8.65 4.27 -11.53
N ALA A 203 9.82 4.51 -10.92
CA ALA A 203 10.02 4.28 -9.49
C ALA A 203 9.14 5.20 -8.63
N PHE A 204 8.35 6.09 -9.24
CA PHE A 204 7.38 6.97 -8.60
C PHE A 204 6.52 6.31 -7.54
N SER A 205 6.19 5.02 -7.62
CA SER A 205 5.43 4.33 -6.57
C SER A 205 6.12 4.37 -5.20
N MET A 206 7.45 4.51 -5.14
CA MET A 206 8.22 4.52 -3.90
C MET A 206 9.39 5.51 -3.91
N LEU A 207 9.42 6.44 -2.96
CA LEU A 207 10.60 7.26 -2.67
C LEU A 207 11.43 6.61 -1.56
N SER A 208 12.75 6.64 -1.67
CA SER A 208 13.64 6.21 -0.60
C SER A 208 14.12 7.40 0.24
N GLY A 209 14.51 7.12 1.48
CA GLY A 209 15.02 8.16 2.35
C GLY A 209 15.53 7.63 3.67
N ARG A 210 15.67 8.55 4.62
CA ARG A 210 16.12 8.25 5.98
C ARG A 210 15.43 9.14 7.00
N LEU A 211 14.81 8.54 8.00
CA LEU A 211 14.34 9.24 9.18
C LEU A 211 15.36 9.05 10.31
N GLY A 212 15.72 10.13 11.00
CA GLY A 212 16.55 10.05 12.19
C GLY A 212 16.20 11.08 13.24
N ALA A 213 16.54 10.76 14.47
CA ALA A 213 16.25 11.57 15.63
C ALA A 213 17.50 11.78 16.50
N THR A 214 17.56 12.95 17.13
CA THR A 214 18.40 13.18 18.31
C THR A 214 17.54 13.00 19.55
N LEU A 215 17.91 12.07 20.41
CA LEU A 215 17.15 11.71 21.60
C LEU A 215 17.59 12.54 22.81
N ALA A 216 16.63 12.80 23.72
CA ALA A 216 16.88 13.54 24.95
C ALA A 216 17.84 12.78 25.89
N GLU A 217 18.52 13.51 26.78
CA GLU A 217 19.40 12.90 27.80
C GLU A 217 18.60 12.20 28.92
N GLU A 218 17.33 12.56 29.09
CA GLU A 218 16.47 12.12 30.19
C GLU A 218 15.18 11.43 29.69
N GLY A 219 14.35 10.96 30.61
CA GLY A 219 13.03 10.40 30.31
C GLY A 219 13.07 9.08 29.54
N ARG A 220 12.22 8.97 28.50
CA ARG A 220 12.06 7.74 27.70
C ARG A 220 13.36 7.27 27.05
N ALA A 221 14.16 8.20 26.53
CA ALA A 221 15.42 7.89 25.87
C ALA A 221 16.42 7.29 26.87
N ALA A 222 16.52 7.86 28.07
CA ALA A 222 17.32 7.30 29.16
C ALA A 222 16.82 5.92 29.60
N ALA A 223 15.50 5.74 29.73
CA ALA A 223 14.90 4.44 30.06
C ALA A 223 15.22 3.36 29.00
N ALA A 224 15.24 3.74 27.72
CA ALA A 224 15.67 2.89 26.60
C ALA A 224 17.21 2.73 26.49
N ARG A 225 17.98 3.36 27.38
CA ARG A 225 19.45 3.40 27.35
C ARG A 225 20.02 4.02 26.06
N MET A 226 19.30 5.00 25.52
CA MET A 226 19.65 5.76 24.32
C MET A 226 19.70 7.28 24.59
N ALA A 227 19.98 7.68 25.84
CA ALA A 227 20.18 9.07 26.22
C ALA A 227 21.20 9.78 25.30
N GLY A 228 20.83 10.94 24.76
CA GLY A 228 21.69 11.76 23.89
C GLY A 228 22.03 11.13 22.53
N ALA A 229 21.47 9.95 22.21
CA ALA A 229 21.84 9.23 21.01
C ALA A 229 21.31 9.94 19.74
N ARG A 230 22.08 9.79 18.66
CA ARG A 230 21.61 10.07 17.30
C ARG A 230 21.43 8.74 16.59
N ALA A 231 20.22 8.47 16.15
CA ALA A 231 19.87 7.23 15.47
C ALA A 231 19.07 7.54 14.21
N SER A 232 19.27 6.73 13.17
CA SER A 232 18.62 6.88 11.88
C SER A 232 18.30 5.53 11.25
N ARG A 233 17.28 5.50 10.40
CA ARG A 233 16.82 4.31 9.67
C ARG A 233 16.49 4.67 8.24
N ALA A 234 16.94 3.83 7.31
CA ALA A 234 16.48 3.89 5.93
C ALA A 234 14.99 3.57 5.87
N LEU A 235 14.29 4.19 4.93
CA LEU A 235 12.87 4.02 4.72
C LEU A 235 12.52 4.06 3.25
N TRP A 236 11.30 3.59 2.95
CA TRP A 236 10.65 3.68 1.66
C TRP A 236 9.25 4.26 1.88
N CYS A 237 8.92 5.30 1.14
CA CYS A 237 7.65 6.01 1.19
C CYS A 237 6.85 5.70 -0.05
N SER A 238 5.65 5.14 0.12
CA SER A 238 4.72 4.94 -0.99
C SER A 238 4.12 6.28 -1.40
N THR A 239 4.15 6.59 -2.69
CA THR A 239 3.44 7.76 -3.22
C THR A 239 1.94 7.49 -3.35
N PHE A 240 1.46 6.27 -3.13
CA PHE A 240 0.02 6.00 -3.16
C PHE A 240 -0.66 6.56 -1.91
N ASP A 241 -0.20 6.13 -0.74
CA ASP A 241 -0.84 6.42 0.55
C ASP A 241 -0.03 7.40 1.42
N GLY A 242 1.11 7.88 0.93
CA GLY A 242 1.99 8.77 1.68
C GLY A 242 2.69 8.09 2.86
N ALA A 243 2.56 6.76 3.02
CA ALA A 243 3.10 6.04 4.15
C ALA A 243 4.55 5.63 3.90
N CYS A 244 5.41 5.93 4.87
CA CYS A 244 6.81 5.60 4.92
C CYS A 244 7.07 4.46 5.89
N ARG A 245 7.78 3.43 5.42
CA ARG A 245 8.02 2.17 6.11
C ARG A 245 9.52 1.93 6.25
N ALA A 246 9.93 1.32 7.36
CA ALA A 246 11.27 0.76 7.54
C ALA A 246 11.23 -0.76 7.29
N GLN A 247 12.20 -1.53 7.81
CA GLN A 247 12.19 -3.00 7.67
C GLN A 247 11.02 -3.62 8.45
N SER A 248 10.73 -4.90 8.16
CA SER A 248 9.59 -5.61 8.77
C SER A 248 9.64 -5.56 10.31
N GLY A 249 8.52 -5.14 10.92
CA GLY A 249 8.37 -4.99 12.37
C GLY A 249 8.87 -3.67 12.97
N ASP A 250 9.52 -2.81 12.19
CA ASP A 250 10.08 -1.53 12.68
C ASP A 250 9.04 -0.41 12.75
N GLY A 251 7.88 -0.59 12.13
CA GLY A 251 6.78 0.37 12.09
C GLY A 251 6.79 1.29 10.86
N TRP A 252 5.90 2.28 10.88
CA TRP A 252 5.59 3.18 9.78
C TRP A 252 5.11 4.55 10.27
N PHE A 253 5.11 5.53 9.37
CA PHE A 253 4.48 6.83 9.58
C PHE A 253 3.86 7.34 8.27
N ALA A 254 2.85 8.19 8.36
CA ALA A 254 2.27 8.88 7.20
C ALA A 254 2.90 10.27 7.04
N ILE A 255 3.01 10.73 5.79
CA ILE A 255 3.35 12.10 5.44
C ILE A 255 2.15 12.77 4.79
N ASP A 256 1.74 13.89 5.37
CA ASP A 256 0.70 14.77 4.85
C ASP A 256 1.30 16.14 4.48
N PRO A 257 0.75 16.82 3.47
CA PRO A 257 1.14 18.19 3.16
C PRO A 257 0.77 19.12 4.31
N GLY A 258 1.69 20.01 4.69
CA GLY A 258 1.48 21.06 5.69
C GLY A 258 1.11 22.41 5.05
N GLU A 259 1.26 23.49 5.82
CA GLU A 259 1.12 24.85 5.31
C GLU A 259 2.41 25.29 4.60
N GLY A 260 2.31 25.74 3.34
CA GLY A 260 3.48 26.17 2.57
C GLY A 260 4.37 24.99 2.18
N ASP A 261 5.66 25.07 2.51
CA ASP A 261 6.65 24.01 2.24
C ASP A 261 6.82 23.03 3.41
N GLU A 262 5.95 23.13 4.43
CA GLU A 262 5.95 22.20 5.57
C GLU A 262 5.27 20.88 5.21
N PHE A 263 5.66 19.83 5.92
CA PHE A 263 4.99 18.53 5.90
C PHE A 263 4.70 18.07 7.31
N VAL A 264 3.57 17.42 7.50
CA VAL A 264 3.18 16.79 8.77
C VAL A 264 3.54 15.32 8.66
N ILE A 265 4.28 14.81 9.64
CA ILE A 265 4.47 13.37 9.79
C ILE A 265 3.72 12.87 11.00
N THR A 266 2.92 11.82 10.79
CA THR A 266 2.11 11.17 11.82
C THR A 266 2.69 9.77 12.07
N ILE A 267 3.36 9.61 13.20
CA ILE A 267 4.08 8.39 13.57
C ILE A 267 3.21 7.57 14.51
N ALA A 268 2.65 6.47 13.99
CA ALA A 268 1.94 5.51 14.82
C ALA A 268 2.93 4.66 15.64
N ARG A 269 3.97 4.15 14.98
CA ARG A 269 5.04 3.34 15.55
C ARG A 269 6.26 3.45 14.65
N PHE A 270 7.43 3.82 15.16
CA PHE A 270 8.65 3.79 14.34
C PHE A 270 9.89 3.63 15.22
N ALA A 271 10.52 2.47 15.09
CA ALA A 271 11.64 2.05 15.92
C ALA A 271 12.98 2.56 15.37
N LEU A 272 13.73 3.26 16.22
CA LEU A 272 15.14 3.55 16.00
C LEU A 272 16.00 2.58 16.82
N PHE A 273 17.06 2.05 16.20
CA PHE A 273 17.97 1.13 16.85
C PHE A 273 19.28 1.80 17.23
N GLY A 274 19.70 1.56 18.46
CA GLY A 274 21.02 1.92 18.96
C GLY A 274 21.97 0.73 19.01
N PRO A 275 23.19 0.90 19.55
CA PRO A 275 24.13 -0.19 19.74
C PRO A 275 23.55 -1.34 20.58
N GLY A 276 23.75 -2.58 20.12
CA GLY A 276 23.23 -3.79 20.77
C GLY A 276 21.76 -4.04 20.40
N THR A 277 20.93 -4.38 21.40
CA THR A 277 19.49 -4.66 21.25
C THR A 277 18.62 -3.48 21.70
N ARG A 278 19.18 -2.27 21.74
CA ARG A 278 18.47 -1.08 22.23
C ARG A 278 17.58 -0.52 21.14
N GLN A 279 16.33 -0.26 21.51
CA GLN A 279 15.32 0.28 20.63
C GLN A 279 14.65 1.48 21.31
N PHE A 280 14.40 2.52 20.53
CA PHE A 280 13.59 3.66 20.93
C PHE A 280 12.49 3.84 19.90
N ASP A 281 11.23 3.71 20.33
CA ASP A 281 10.09 4.01 19.48
C ASP A 281 9.81 5.51 19.50
N LEU A 282 9.61 6.10 18.33
CA LEU A 282 9.28 7.52 18.16
C LEU A 282 7.85 7.86 18.61
N SER A 283 7.00 6.86 18.83
CA SER A 283 5.67 7.00 19.43
C SER A 283 5.57 6.13 20.69
N GLU A 284 4.70 6.46 21.65
CA GLU A 284 4.44 5.57 22.79
C GLU A 284 3.39 4.51 22.45
N SER A 285 3.70 3.25 22.71
CA SER A 285 2.69 2.19 22.60
C SER A 285 1.47 2.49 23.49
N GLY A 286 0.27 2.41 22.92
CA GLY A 286 -0.99 2.70 23.61
C GLY A 286 -1.35 4.18 23.74
N ARG A 287 -0.58 5.09 23.12
CA ARG A 287 -0.95 6.51 22.99
C ARG A 287 -1.42 6.85 21.58
N ALA A 288 -1.98 8.05 21.44
CA ALA A 288 -2.24 8.62 20.14
C ALA A 288 -0.93 8.75 19.33
N PRO A 289 -0.98 8.64 18.00
CA PRO A 289 0.20 8.83 17.15
C PRO A 289 0.91 10.16 17.41
N ALA A 290 2.25 10.14 17.39
CA ALA A 290 3.05 11.33 17.51
C ALA A 290 2.99 12.15 16.22
N VAL A 291 2.74 13.45 16.31
CA VAL A 291 2.61 14.35 15.16
C VAL A 291 3.74 15.36 15.16
N HIS A 292 4.47 15.45 14.06
CA HIS A 292 5.59 16.37 13.91
C HIS A 292 5.45 17.20 12.64
N ARG A 293 5.65 18.51 12.73
CA ARG A 293 5.72 19.41 11.57
C ARG A 293 7.16 19.59 11.17
N LEU A 294 7.51 19.15 9.98
CA LEU A 294 8.85 19.28 9.43
C LEU A 294 8.86 20.43 8.41
N ARG A 295 9.93 21.23 8.46
CA ARG A 295 10.20 22.29 7.49
C ARG A 295 11.45 21.96 6.68
N PRO A 296 11.62 22.53 5.47
CA PRO A 296 12.86 22.41 4.72
C PRO A 296 14.04 22.93 5.53
N LEU A 297 15.16 22.21 5.49
CA LEU A 297 16.41 22.55 6.14
C LEU A 297 17.56 22.53 5.12
N PRO A 298 18.64 23.28 5.37
CA PRO A 298 19.87 23.11 4.59
C PRO A 298 20.35 21.65 4.64
N ALA A 299 20.80 21.11 3.50
CA ALA A 299 21.27 19.71 3.41
C ALA A 299 22.35 19.35 4.46
N SER A 300 23.11 20.33 4.93
CA SER A 300 24.10 20.17 6.00
C SER A 300 23.51 19.67 7.33
N GLN A 301 22.24 19.94 7.61
CA GLN A 301 21.52 19.53 8.82
C GLN A 301 21.14 18.04 8.82
N CYS A 302 21.09 17.40 7.66
CA CYS A 302 20.87 15.96 7.51
C CYS A 302 22.17 15.17 7.32
N ARG A 303 23.34 15.83 7.42
CA ARG A 303 24.63 15.11 7.34
C ARG A 303 24.82 14.20 8.55
N GLY A 304 25.18 12.95 8.28
CA GLY A 304 25.38 11.94 9.32
C GLY A 304 24.10 11.21 9.72
N LEU A 305 22.96 11.53 9.09
CA LEU A 305 21.86 10.56 8.97
C LEU A 305 22.35 9.38 8.16
#